data_AF-A0A7X9E0Y8-F1
#
_entry.id   AF-A0A7X9E0Y8-F1
#
_cell.length_a   1.000
_cell.length_b   1.000
_cell.length_c   1.000
_cell.angle_alpha   90.00
_cell.angle_beta   90.00
_cell.angle_gamma   90.00
#
_symmetry.space_group_name_H-M   'P 1'
#
loop_
_entity.id
_entity.type
_entity.pdbx_description
1 polymer ?
#
loop_
_entity_poly.entity_id
_entity_poly.type
_entity_poly.pdbx_seq_one_letter_code
_entity_poly.pdbx_strand_id
1 'polypeptide(L)'
;CVNKSLPIPILVDLQGPKIRIGQLSKPEIEIKSGDKIEITINDFSGTEEKISTSYKQLVEDSNKGDLILIDDGLIKLQIFDKTKDSVRCEILEGGILRPKKGMNLPGMKLSTASVTQRDYENLEFALKHRVDYIALSFVRKASDIITLREWLTSKGFDRPIIAKIEKQEAVENFESILAVADGIMVARGDLGVELQPHNVPIIQKRLIRRCNEAGKLVITATQMLESMVNNPIPTRAEASDVANAVWDGTDVVMLSAETSVGKYPAQTVKVMKEIISNAESSHDFETEIKFEVPTEIQEKLFDSMNKGICAISKQINAKAIVAFTSKGNTPNSLAKFKPNAKIIAVTDNFDTMNKLNLRWGVTSLFCKDISYRYNAAGEARNLITDFKLVDKGDLVIYTEGGLKISNIRENWIRFEVI
;
A
#
# COMPACT_ATOMS: atom_id res chain seq x y z
N CYS A 1 -18.67 -9.10 -8.39
CA CYS A 1 -19.07 -8.60 -7.06
C CYS A 1 -20.57 -8.76 -6.83
N VAL A 2 -21.45 -8.17 -7.66
CA VAL A 2 -22.93 -8.20 -7.47
C VAL A 2 -23.51 -9.63 -7.38
N ASN A 3 -23.16 -10.54 -8.30
CA ASN A 3 -23.71 -11.90 -8.29
C ASN A 3 -23.16 -12.82 -7.19
N LYS A 4 -22.08 -12.42 -6.50
CA LYS A 4 -21.43 -13.26 -5.47
C LYS A 4 -21.43 -12.61 -4.08
N SER A 5 -21.97 -11.39 -3.94
CA SER A 5 -21.92 -10.58 -2.71
C SER A 5 -20.53 -10.50 -2.06
N LEU A 6 -19.47 -10.59 -2.88
CA LEU A 6 -18.08 -10.45 -2.44
C LEU A 6 -17.58 -9.07 -2.88
N PRO A 7 -17.38 -8.13 -1.93
CA PRO A 7 -16.73 -6.87 -2.23
C PRO A 7 -15.26 -7.12 -2.59
N ILE A 8 -14.85 -6.63 -3.76
CA ILE A 8 -13.46 -6.66 -4.21
C ILE A 8 -13.09 -5.21 -4.55
N PRO A 9 -12.17 -4.60 -3.79
CA PRO A 9 -11.70 -3.25 -4.07
C PRO A 9 -10.81 -3.21 -5.30
N ILE A 10 -10.92 -2.15 -6.09
CA ILE A 10 -10.05 -1.86 -7.24
C ILE A 10 -9.06 -0.76 -6.85
N LEU A 11 -7.77 -1.08 -6.89
CA LEU A 11 -6.68 -0.14 -6.69
C LEU A 11 -5.99 0.15 -8.04
N VAL A 12 -5.86 1.43 -8.38
CA VAL A 12 -5.12 1.90 -9.56
C VAL A 12 -3.73 2.34 -9.12
N ASP A 13 -2.69 1.66 -9.59
CA ASP A 13 -1.30 2.04 -9.34
C ASP A 13 -0.78 2.94 -10.47
N LEU A 14 -0.46 4.19 -10.15
CA LEU A 14 0.07 5.17 -11.10
C LEU A 14 1.54 4.92 -11.35
N GLN A 15 1.98 5.02 -12.60
CA GLN A 15 3.34 4.68 -12.97
C GLN A 15 4.36 5.68 -12.40
N GLY A 16 4.01 6.97 -12.35
CA GLY A 16 4.93 8.02 -11.95
C GLY A 16 6.09 8.23 -12.94
N PRO A 17 7.10 9.04 -12.57
CA PRO A 17 8.22 9.43 -13.43
C PRO A 17 9.27 8.32 -13.57
N LYS A 18 8.89 7.14 -14.05
CA LYS A 18 9.83 6.01 -14.21
C LYS A 18 10.92 6.34 -15.23
N ILE A 19 12.16 6.44 -14.76
CA ILE A 19 13.34 6.73 -15.59
C ILE A 19 13.83 5.43 -16.25
N ARG A 20 14.20 5.52 -17.53
CA ARG A 20 14.65 4.38 -18.32
C ARG A 20 15.82 4.78 -19.22
N ILE A 21 16.63 3.80 -19.56
CA ILE A 21 17.55 3.93 -20.69
C ILE A 21 16.77 3.95 -22.02
N GLY A 22 17.37 4.53 -23.05
CA GLY A 22 16.80 4.57 -24.39
C GLY A 22 16.89 3.25 -25.15
N GLN A 23 16.82 3.38 -26.48
CA GLN A 23 17.05 2.25 -27.38
C GLN A 23 18.53 1.90 -27.45
N LEU A 24 18.82 0.64 -27.75
CA LEU A 24 20.18 0.16 -28.01
C LEU A 24 20.34 -0.16 -29.49
N SER A 25 21.56 -0.06 -29.99
CA SER A 25 21.94 -0.44 -31.36
C SER A 25 21.86 -1.95 -31.60
N LYS A 26 21.92 -2.74 -30.53
CA LYS A 26 21.79 -4.21 -30.51
C LYS A 26 20.67 -4.64 -29.56
N PRO A 27 20.11 -5.86 -29.68
CA PRO A 27 19.09 -6.36 -28.75
C PRO A 27 19.56 -6.36 -27.29
N GLU A 28 20.84 -6.64 -27.08
CA GLU A 28 21.52 -6.53 -25.80
C GLU A 28 23.00 -6.15 -26.02
N ILE A 29 23.58 -5.51 -25.02
CA ILE A 29 24.96 -5.03 -25.01
C ILE A 29 25.61 -5.44 -23.70
N GLU A 30 26.78 -6.05 -23.76
CA GLU A 30 27.58 -6.36 -22.57
C GLU A 30 28.44 -5.14 -22.22
N ILE A 31 28.35 -4.68 -20.98
CA ILE A 31 29.20 -3.63 -20.42
C ILE A 31 30.06 -4.21 -19.29
N LYS A 32 31.36 -3.87 -19.26
CA LYS A 32 32.33 -4.50 -18.36
C LYS A 32 32.69 -3.59 -17.20
N SER A 33 32.87 -4.17 -16.02
CA SER A 33 33.39 -3.46 -14.85
C SER A 33 34.78 -2.88 -15.13
N GLY A 34 35.01 -1.65 -14.67
CA GLY A 34 36.23 -0.87 -14.88
C GLY A 34 36.24 -0.04 -16.17
N ASP A 35 35.35 -0.34 -17.13
CA ASP A 35 35.19 0.47 -18.34
C ASP A 35 34.41 1.76 -18.04
N LYS A 36 34.39 2.66 -19.03
CA LYS A 36 33.67 3.93 -18.95
C LYS A 36 32.49 3.95 -19.91
N ILE A 37 31.41 4.60 -19.48
CA ILE A 37 30.21 4.77 -20.29
C ILE A 37 29.68 6.20 -20.16
N GLU A 38 29.20 6.77 -21.26
CA GLU A 38 28.55 8.07 -21.30
C GLU A 38 27.02 7.89 -21.32
N ILE A 39 26.30 8.63 -20.48
CA ILE A 39 24.83 8.69 -20.49
C ILE A 39 24.41 10.08 -20.96
N THR A 40 23.80 10.15 -22.14
CA THR A 40 23.33 11.42 -22.74
C THR A 40 21.84 11.64 -22.53
N ILE A 41 21.43 12.91 -22.41
CA ILE A 41 20.02 13.32 -22.40
C ILE A 41 19.44 13.40 -23.82
N ASN A 42 20.27 13.36 -24.85
CA ASN A 42 19.82 13.36 -26.24
C ASN A 42 19.41 11.96 -26.69
N ASP A 43 18.44 11.89 -27.60
CA ASP A 43 18.01 10.59 -28.13
C ASP A 43 19.13 9.99 -28.98
N PHE A 44 19.57 8.79 -28.60
CA PHE A 44 20.70 8.09 -29.20
C PHE A 44 20.50 6.59 -29.10
N SER A 45 20.84 5.85 -30.16
CA SER A 45 20.84 4.39 -30.14
C SER A 45 22.10 3.90 -29.44
N GLY A 46 21.93 3.42 -28.21
CA GLY A 46 23.03 3.12 -27.31
C GLY A 46 24.01 2.07 -27.81
N THR A 47 25.27 2.22 -27.42
CA THR A 47 26.39 1.30 -27.65
C THR A 47 27.05 0.94 -26.31
N GLU A 48 28.11 0.14 -26.35
CA GLU A 48 28.98 -0.18 -25.22
C GLU A 48 29.57 1.08 -24.55
N GLU A 49 29.76 2.17 -25.31
CA GLU A 49 30.44 3.39 -24.85
C GLU A 49 29.46 4.52 -24.48
N LYS A 50 28.26 4.55 -25.07
CA LYS A 50 27.31 5.65 -24.89
C LYS A 50 25.87 5.19 -24.95
N ILE A 51 25.05 5.57 -23.97
CA ILE A 51 23.62 5.28 -23.93
C ILE A 51 22.80 6.55 -23.69
N SER A 52 21.51 6.52 -24.02
CA SER A 52 20.59 7.63 -23.76
C SER A 52 19.69 7.36 -22.54
N THR A 53 19.17 8.42 -21.93
CA THR A 53 18.16 8.34 -20.86
C THR A 53 16.86 9.06 -21.21
N SER A 54 15.75 8.58 -20.66
CA SER A 54 14.47 9.29 -20.70
C SER A 54 14.45 10.51 -19.78
N TYR A 55 15.37 10.61 -18.81
CA TYR A 55 15.42 11.70 -17.85
C TYR A 55 16.26 12.87 -18.35
N LYS A 56 15.59 13.88 -18.91
CA LYS A 56 16.26 15.01 -19.58
C LYS A 56 16.96 15.96 -18.60
N GLN A 57 16.57 15.94 -17.32
CA GLN A 57 17.21 16.73 -16.25
C GLN A 57 18.41 16.02 -15.59
N LEU A 58 18.86 14.86 -16.11
CA LEU A 58 19.95 14.08 -15.48
C LEU A 58 21.21 14.92 -15.27
N VAL A 59 21.60 15.73 -16.25
CA VAL A 59 22.80 16.57 -16.16
C VAL A 59 22.61 17.69 -15.15
N GLU A 60 21.40 18.17 -14.90
CA GLU A 60 21.15 19.27 -13.95
C GLU A 60 21.12 18.76 -12.50
N ASP A 61 20.45 17.63 -12.28
CA ASP A 61 20.18 17.10 -10.93
C ASP A 61 21.30 16.24 -10.33
N SER A 62 22.24 15.76 -11.17
CA SER A 62 23.33 14.88 -10.72
C SER A 62 24.56 15.64 -10.23
N ASN A 63 25.40 14.98 -9.43
CA ASN A 63 26.71 15.47 -9.01
C ASN A 63 27.80 14.42 -9.29
N LYS A 64 29.07 14.87 -9.27
CA LYS A 64 30.20 13.93 -9.30
C LYS A 64 30.16 13.08 -8.03
N GLY A 65 30.36 11.78 -8.19
CA GLY A 65 30.29 10.78 -7.12
C GLY A 65 28.93 10.10 -6.99
N ASP A 66 27.87 10.67 -7.57
CA ASP A 66 26.52 10.08 -7.52
C ASP A 66 26.48 8.72 -8.24
N LEU A 67 25.64 7.83 -7.71
CA LEU A 67 25.42 6.50 -8.26
C LEU A 67 24.26 6.50 -9.26
N ILE A 68 24.40 5.70 -10.32
CA ILE A 68 23.33 5.37 -11.24
C ILE A 68 23.20 3.85 -11.26
N LEU A 69 21.99 3.37 -11.03
CA LEU A 69 21.66 1.95 -11.03
C LEU A 69 20.78 1.64 -12.24
N ILE A 70 21.03 0.52 -12.91
CA ILE A 70 20.25 0.09 -14.07
C ILE A 70 19.82 -1.35 -13.88
N ASP A 71 18.61 -1.67 -14.35
CA ASP A 71 17.98 -2.99 -14.25
C ASP A 71 17.90 -3.50 -12.81
N ASP A 72 17.18 -2.74 -11.97
CA ASP A 72 16.94 -3.04 -10.55
C ASP A 72 18.25 -3.19 -9.73
N GLY A 73 19.28 -2.43 -10.11
CA GLY A 73 20.57 -2.40 -9.42
C GLY A 73 21.58 -3.45 -9.88
N LEU A 74 21.25 -4.29 -10.87
CA LEU A 74 22.18 -5.28 -11.42
C LEU A 74 23.40 -4.65 -12.09
N ILE A 75 23.24 -3.44 -12.64
CA ILE A 75 24.32 -2.65 -13.20
C ILE A 75 24.49 -1.41 -12.33
N LYS A 76 25.74 -1.12 -11.95
CA LYS A 76 26.08 0.00 -11.08
C LYS A 76 27.14 0.88 -11.70
N LEU A 77 26.81 2.16 -11.81
CA LEU A 77 27.66 3.19 -12.40
C LEU A 77 27.91 4.30 -11.38
N GLN A 78 29.06 4.97 -11.48
CA GLN A 78 29.36 6.16 -10.69
C GLN A 78 29.80 7.32 -11.58
N ILE A 79 29.17 8.49 -11.41
CA ILE A 79 29.49 9.68 -12.19
C ILE A 79 30.87 10.22 -11.77
N PHE A 80 31.80 10.35 -12.72
CA PHE A 80 33.09 11.01 -12.48
C PHE A 80 33.22 12.37 -13.18
N ASP A 81 32.43 12.61 -14.24
CA ASP A 81 32.48 13.86 -14.99
C ASP A 81 31.15 14.18 -15.68
N LYS A 82 30.96 15.44 -16.09
CA LYS A 82 29.73 15.92 -16.73
C LYS A 82 30.06 16.84 -17.90
N THR A 83 29.32 16.71 -19.00
CA THR A 83 29.31 17.66 -20.11
C THR A 83 28.03 18.50 -20.05
N LYS A 84 27.75 19.28 -21.11
CA LYS A 84 26.50 20.04 -21.23
C LYS A 84 25.26 19.13 -21.35
N ASP A 85 25.42 17.96 -21.98
CA ASP A 85 24.34 17.08 -22.43
C ASP A 85 24.53 15.60 -22.03
N SER A 86 25.57 15.31 -21.26
CA SER A 86 25.87 13.96 -20.82
C SER A 86 26.52 13.93 -19.44
N VAL A 87 26.40 12.78 -18.78
CA VAL A 87 27.22 12.41 -17.63
C VAL A 87 28.14 11.25 -18.02
N ARG A 88 29.38 11.28 -17.56
CA ARG A 88 30.37 10.21 -17.80
C ARG A 88 30.54 9.41 -16.54
N CYS A 89 30.40 8.11 -16.67
CA CYS A 89 30.37 7.19 -15.55
C CYS A 89 31.45 6.12 -15.67
N GLU A 90 31.98 5.70 -14.53
CA GLU A 90 32.74 4.46 -14.39
C GLU A 90 31.77 3.32 -14.11
N ILE A 91 31.98 2.18 -14.76
CA ILE A 91 31.18 0.98 -14.55
C ILE A 91 31.76 0.25 -13.34
N LEU A 92 31.09 0.35 -12.19
CA LEU A 92 31.49 -0.37 -10.99
C LEU A 92 31.10 -1.85 -11.12
N GLU A 93 29.86 -2.11 -11.51
CA GLU A 93 29.32 -3.46 -11.73
C GLU A 93 28.70 -3.53 -13.13
N GLY A 94 29.33 -4.30 -14.01
CA GLY A 94 28.90 -4.53 -15.38
C GLY A 94 27.87 -5.66 -15.52
N GLY A 95 27.39 -5.87 -16.74
CA GLY A 95 26.38 -6.87 -17.03
C GLY A 95 25.77 -6.73 -18.42
N ILE A 96 24.67 -7.46 -18.65
CA ILE A 96 23.94 -7.41 -19.92
C ILE A 96 22.90 -6.29 -19.86
N LEU A 97 23.11 -5.26 -20.66
CA LEU A 97 22.19 -4.15 -20.85
C LEU A 97 21.16 -4.47 -21.94
N ARG A 98 19.88 -4.23 -21.65
CA ARG A 98 18.77 -4.39 -22.59
C ARG A 98 18.04 -3.06 -22.80
N PRO A 99 17.40 -2.81 -23.94
CA PRO A 99 16.73 -1.53 -24.20
C PRO A 99 15.59 -1.27 -23.21
N LYS A 100 15.34 0.01 -22.91
CA LYS A 100 14.23 0.48 -22.04
C LYS A 100 14.23 -0.06 -20.61
N LYS A 101 15.37 -0.59 -20.12
CA LYS A 101 15.52 -0.98 -18.71
C LYS A 101 15.40 0.22 -17.79
N GLY A 102 14.90 -0.04 -16.58
CA GLY A 102 14.74 0.98 -15.54
C GLY A 102 16.09 1.53 -15.11
N MET A 103 16.14 2.82 -14.81
CA MET A 103 17.30 3.49 -14.24
C MET A 103 16.86 4.17 -12.95
N ASN A 104 17.60 3.90 -11.87
CA ASN A 104 17.39 4.48 -10.55
C ASN A 104 18.55 5.42 -10.23
N LEU A 105 18.24 6.49 -9.49
CA LEU A 105 19.15 7.57 -9.16
C LEU A 105 19.17 7.76 -7.63
N PRO A 106 19.80 6.84 -6.87
CA PRO A 106 19.79 6.87 -5.41
C PRO A 106 20.36 8.17 -4.84
N GLY A 107 19.65 8.76 -3.88
CA GLY A 107 20.04 10.00 -3.21
C GLY A 107 19.97 11.27 -4.07
N MET A 108 19.64 11.16 -5.35
CA MET A 108 19.57 12.28 -6.28
C MET A 108 18.21 12.98 -6.17
N LYS A 109 18.21 14.30 -5.94
CA LYS A 109 16.98 15.10 -5.80
C LYS A 109 16.39 15.41 -7.17
N LEU A 110 15.45 14.58 -7.61
CA LEU A 110 14.86 14.70 -8.95
C LEU A 110 13.92 15.91 -9.06
N SER A 111 14.13 16.74 -10.09
CA SER A 111 13.29 17.89 -10.40
C SER A 111 11.91 17.53 -11.01
N THR A 112 11.72 16.30 -11.50
CA THR A 112 10.42 15.87 -12.05
C THR A 112 9.32 15.79 -10.99
N ALA A 113 8.09 16.12 -11.38
CA ALA A 113 6.90 15.90 -10.55
C ALA A 113 6.63 14.40 -10.34
N SER A 114 6.04 14.05 -9.19
CA SER A 114 5.69 12.66 -8.85
C SER A 114 4.45 12.16 -9.63
N VAL A 115 3.62 13.08 -10.15
CA VAL A 115 2.51 12.77 -11.07
C VAL A 115 2.87 13.29 -12.46
N THR A 116 2.91 12.40 -13.45
CA THR A 116 3.22 12.77 -14.84
C THR A 116 1.95 13.14 -15.61
N GLN A 117 2.11 13.79 -16.77
CA GLN A 117 0.97 14.06 -17.67
C GLN A 117 0.24 12.77 -18.08
N ARG A 118 1.00 11.70 -18.33
CA ARG A 118 0.45 10.39 -18.64
C ARG A 118 -0.32 9.78 -17.47
N ASP A 119 0.11 10.02 -16.23
CA ASP A 119 -0.64 9.57 -15.05
C ASP A 119 -2.00 10.27 -14.96
N TYR A 120 -2.08 11.57 -15.27
CA TYR A 120 -3.37 12.27 -15.35
C TYR A 120 -4.27 11.69 -16.45
N GLU A 121 -3.74 11.39 -17.64
CA GLU A 121 -4.49 10.73 -18.71
C GLU A 121 -5.01 9.35 -18.29
N ASN A 122 -4.16 8.56 -17.63
CA ASN A 122 -4.54 7.25 -17.09
C ASN A 122 -5.61 7.37 -16.01
N LEU A 123 -5.54 8.39 -15.14
CA LEU A 123 -6.56 8.67 -14.13
C LEU A 123 -7.88 9.09 -14.76
N GLU A 124 -7.87 9.96 -15.76
CA GLU A 124 -9.09 10.35 -16.48
C GLU A 124 -9.79 9.17 -17.15
N PHE A 125 -9.01 8.18 -17.62
CA PHE A 125 -9.56 6.91 -18.06
C PHE A 125 -10.11 6.08 -16.89
N ALA A 126 -9.29 5.84 -15.86
CA ALA A 126 -9.63 4.94 -14.76
C ALA A 126 -10.86 5.43 -13.95
N LEU A 127 -10.98 6.73 -13.72
CA LEU A 127 -12.07 7.35 -12.95
C LEU A 127 -13.43 7.30 -13.66
N LYS A 128 -13.46 6.99 -14.96
CA LYS A 128 -14.73 6.65 -15.67
C LYS A 128 -15.28 5.28 -15.24
N HIS A 129 -14.44 4.47 -14.59
CA HIS A 129 -14.79 3.17 -14.06
C HIS A 129 -14.82 3.21 -12.52
N ARG A 130 -15.29 2.13 -11.92
CA ARG A 130 -15.28 2.00 -10.46
C ARG A 130 -13.85 1.75 -9.99
N VAL A 131 -13.28 2.76 -9.34
CA VAL A 131 -11.97 2.70 -8.67
C VAL A 131 -12.19 3.03 -7.20
N ASP A 132 -11.65 2.19 -6.32
CA ASP A 132 -11.82 2.34 -4.88
C ASP A 132 -10.59 3.02 -4.24
N TYR A 133 -9.39 2.81 -4.79
CA TYR A 133 -8.11 3.34 -4.31
C TYR A 133 -7.20 3.80 -5.45
N ILE A 134 -6.33 4.78 -5.18
CA ILE A 134 -5.24 5.19 -6.08
C ILE A 134 -3.93 5.05 -5.33
N ALA A 135 -2.95 4.33 -5.87
CA ALA A 135 -1.58 4.33 -5.37
C ALA A 135 -0.72 5.28 -6.21
N LEU A 136 0.00 6.18 -5.53
CA LEU A 136 0.91 7.12 -6.16
C LEU A 136 2.35 6.61 -6.01
N SER A 137 3.00 6.31 -7.12
CA SER A 137 4.44 5.97 -7.18
C SER A 137 5.32 7.20 -7.00
N PHE A 138 6.58 6.97 -6.63
CA PHE A 138 7.67 7.94 -6.49
C PHE A 138 7.33 9.13 -5.57
N VAL A 139 6.50 8.90 -4.55
CA VAL A 139 6.22 9.91 -3.52
C VAL A 139 7.52 10.24 -2.82
N ARG A 140 7.77 11.53 -2.59
CA ARG A 140 8.95 12.02 -1.86
C ARG A 140 8.60 12.99 -0.73
N LYS A 141 7.45 13.65 -0.83
CA LYS A 141 7.01 14.70 0.10
C LYS A 141 5.49 14.78 0.17
N ALA A 142 4.98 15.35 1.26
CA ALA A 142 3.54 15.53 1.48
C ALA A 142 2.83 16.26 0.33
N SER A 143 3.47 17.25 -0.28
CA SER A 143 2.86 18.02 -1.38
C SER A 143 2.50 17.16 -2.59
N ASP A 144 3.20 16.04 -2.82
CA ASP A 144 2.89 15.15 -3.95
C ASP A 144 1.49 14.53 -3.81
N ILE A 145 1.12 14.15 -2.58
CA ILE A 145 -0.20 13.61 -2.24
C ILE A 145 -1.26 14.71 -2.29
N ILE A 146 -0.94 15.90 -1.76
CA ILE A 146 -1.84 17.05 -1.75
C ILE A 146 -2.21 17.45 -3.18
N THR A 147 -1.21 17.59 -4.07
CA THR A 147 -1.45 17.95 -5.47
C THR A 147 -2.36 16.95 -6.18
N LEU A 148 -2.15 15.64 -5.99
CA LEU A 148 -3.05 14.63 -6.57
C LEU A 148 -4.46 14.71 -5.98
N ARG A 149 -4.59 14.94 -4.66
CA ARG A 149 -5.89 15.09 -3.99
C ARG A 149 -6.65 16.31 -4.48
N GLU A 150 -5.99 17.45 -4.64
CA GLU A 150 -6.56 18.68 -5.20
C GLU A 150 -7.05 18.43 -6.64
N TRP A 151 -6.26 17.75 -7.46
CA TRP A 151 -6.65 17.39 -8.81
C TRP A 151 -7.90 16.49 -8.82
N LEU A 152 -7.94 15.42 -8.01
CA LEU A 152 -9.11 14.54 -7.89
C LEU A 152 -10.37 15.31 -7.46
N THR A 153 -10.21 16.18 -6.46
CA THR A 153 -11.30 17.02 -5.94
C THR A 153 -11.83 17.96 -7.01
N SER A 154 -10.94 18.58 -7.80
CA SER A 154 -11.32 19.47 -8.91
C SER A 154 -12.11 18.74 -10.02
N LYS A 155 -11.95 17.42 -10.12
CA LYS A 155 -12.68 16.53 -11.05
C LYS A 155 -13.93 15.92 -10.41
N GLY A 156 -14.25 16.26 -9.16
CA GLY A 156 -15.42 15.77 -8.43
C GLY A 156 -15.26 14.37 -7.83
N PHE A 157 -14.03 13.88 -7.66
CA PHE A 157 -13.75 12.56 -7.10
C PHE A 157 -13.13 12.65 -5.71
N ASP A 158 -13.61 11.78 -4.80
CA ASP A 158 -13.06 11.59 -3.46
C ASP A 158 -12.62 10.12 -3.29
N ARG A 159 -11.37 9.86 -3.67
CA ARG A 159 -10.76 8.52 -3.65
C ARG A 159 -9.53 8.52 -2.74
N PRO A 160 -9.41 7.53 -1.82
CA PRO A 160 -8.24 7.37 -0.97
C PRO A 160 -6.94 7.23 -1.78
N ILE A 161 -5.91 7.95 -1.35
CA ILE A 161 -4.57 7.92 -1.96
C ILE A 161 -3.62 7.13 -1.06
N ILE A 162 -3.01 6.10 -1.64
CA ILE A 162 -1.96 5.27 -1.04
C ILE A 162 -0.60 5.79 -1.50
N ALA A 163 0.22 6.26 -0.58
CA ALA A 163 1.57 6.72 -0.90
C ALA A 163 2.53 5.52 -0.99
N LYS A 164 3.18 5.32 -2.14
CA LYS A 164 4.22 4.30 -2.28
C LYS A 164 5.55 4.85 -1.76
N ILE A 165 6.08 4.19 -0.73
CA ILE A 165 7.36 4.54 -0.11
C ILE A 165 8.44 3.69 -0.75
N GLU A 166 9.07 4.29 -1.76
CA GLU A 166 10.10 3.66 -2.61
C GLU A 166 11.37 4.50 -2.74
N LYS A 167 11.35 5.76 -2.27
CA LYS A 167 12.48 6.69 -2.33
C LYS A 167 13.02 6.99 -0.94
N GLN A 168 14.33 7.25 -0.85
CA GLN A 168 14.98 7.66 0.40
C GLN A 168 14.30 8.92 0.99
N GLU A 169 13.98 9.91 0.16
CA GLU A 169 13.34 11.15 0.63
C GLU A 169 11.96 10.88 1.24
N ALA A 170 11.21 9.89 0.74
CA ALA A 170 9.94 9.51 1.35
C ALA A 170 10.12 8.83 2.72
N VAL A 171 11.20 8.07 2.90
CA VAL A 171 11.55 7.48 4.20
C VAL A 171 11.95 8.56 5.21
N GLU A 172 12.64 9.61 4.77
CA GLU A 172 13.04 10.76 5.59
C GLU A 172 11.85 11.68 5.93
N ASN A 173 10.98 11.95 4.94
CA ASN A 173 9.80 12.82 5.09
C ASN A 173 8.55 12.07 5.56
N PHE A 174 8.71 10.82 6.02
CA PHE A 174 7.60 9.88 6.19
C PHE A 174 6.46 10.43 7.06
N GLU A 175 6.77 11.09 8.17
CA GLU A 175 5.76 11.64 9.07
C GLU A 175 4.85 12.67 8.38
N SER A 176 5.43 13.53 7.53
CA SER A 176 4.65 14.52 6.76
C SER A 176 3.77 13.85 5.69
N ILE A 177 4.26 12.77 5.07
CA ILE A 177 3.51 12.00 4.06
C ILE A 177 2.36 11.24 4.74
N LEU A 178 2.63 10.58 5.87
CA LEU A 178 1.65 9.83 6.65
C LEU A 178 0.47 10.70 7.10
N ALA A 179 0.75 11.95 7.46
CA ALA A 179 -0.28 12.90 7.88
C ALA A 179 -1.32 13.18 6.77
N VAL A 180 -0.91 13.19 5.49
CA VAL A 180 -1.77 13.60 4.36
C VAL A 180 -2.23 12.43 3.48
N ALA A 181 -1.59 11.27 3.57
CA ALA A 181 -1.96 10.06 2.85
C ALA A 181 -3.11 9.31 3.55
N ASP A 182 -3.93 8.59 2.78
CA ASP A 182 -4.99 7.73 3.34
C ASP A 182 -4.47 6.33 3.70
N GLY A 183 -3.36 5.94 3.07
CA GLY A 183 -2.60 4.76 3.43
C GLY A 183 -1.19 4.81 2.83
N ILE A 184 -0.39 3.83 3.19
CA ILE A 184 1.00 3.68 2.81
C ILE A 184 1.19 2.32 2.13
N MET A 185 2.01 2.27 1.10
CA MET A 185 2.50 1.03 0.52
C MET A 185 4.01 0.98 0.67
N VAL A 186 4.52 -0.04 1.37
CA VAL A 186 5.96 -0.30 1.50
C VAL A 186 6.41 -1.11 0.28
N ALA A 187 6.95 -0.43 -0.73
CA ALA A 187 7.38 -1.02 -2.00
C ALA A 187 8.84 -1.50 -1.92
N ARG A 188 9.03 -2.71 -1.41
CA ARG A 188 10.34 -3.21 -0.94
C ARG A 188 11.36 -3.43 -2.06
N GLY A 189 10.90 -3.84 -3.24
CA GLY A 189 11.72 -4.00 -4.43
C GLY A 189 12.35 -2.68 -4.84
N ASP A 190 11.52 -1.68 -5.14
CA ASP A 190 12.01 -0.34 -5.52
C ASP A 190 12.83 0.31 -4.39
N LEU A 191 12.38 0.17 -3.13
CA LEU A 191 13.11 0.71 -1.97
C LEU A 191 14.48 0.04 -1.77
N GLY A 192 14.60 -1.25 -2.07
CA GLY A 192 15.86 -2.01 -1.97
C GLY A 192 16.83 -1.74 -3.12
N VAL A 193 16.38 -1.09 -4.20
CA VAL A 193 17.26 -0.53 -5.24
C VAL A 193 17.77 0.84 -4.79
N GLU A 194 16.91 1.65 -4.17
CA GLU A 194 17.25 3.00 -3.73
C GLU A 194 18.09 3.03 -2.44
N LEU A 195 17.94 2.04 -1.57
CA LEU A 195 18.65 1.89 -0.31
C LEU A 195 19.40 0.56 -0.25
N GLN A 196 20.31 0.42 0.70
CA GLN A 196 20.95 -0.87 0.94
C GLN A 196 19.91 -1.94 1.36
N PRO A 197 19.90 -3.14 0.76
CA PRO A 197 18.89 -4.17 1.02
C PRO A 197 18.75 -4.54 2.50
N HIS A 198 19.85 -4.54 3.26
CA HIS A 198 19.84 -4.88 4.69
C HIS A 198 19.18 -3.80 5.57
N ASN A 199 18.95 -2.59 5.05
CA ASN A 199 18.20 -1.55 5.76
C ASN A 199 16.68 -1.67 5.58
N VAL A 200 16.23 -2.31 4.49
CA VAL A 200 14.81 -2.40 4.12
C VAL A 200 13.95 -3.06 5.21
N PRO A 201 14.35 -4.17 5.86
CA PRO A 201 13.52 -4.78 6.91
C PRO A 201 13.30 -3.86 8.12
N ILE A 202 14.32 -3.07 8.50
CA ILE A 202 14.22 -2.12 9.62
C ILE A 202 13.25 -1.00 9.26
N ILE A 203 13.35 -0.49 8.03
CA ILE A 203 12.46 0.56 7.52
C ILE A 203 11.03 0.04 7.44
N GLN A 204 10.79 -1.14 6.87
CA GLN A 204 9.47 -1.77 6.81
C GLN A 204 8.81 -1.80 8.20
N LYS A 205 9.49 -2.36 9.21
CA LYS A 205 8.98 -2.43 10.58
C LYS A 205 8.60 -1.06 11.13
N ARG A 206 9.46 -0.07 10.92
CA ARG A 206 9.21 1.31 11.36
C ARG A 206 7.99 1.92 10.66
N LEU A 207 7.89 1.80 9.34
CA LEU A 207 6.79 2.36 8.56
C LEU A 207 5.44 1.72 8.93
N ILE A 208 5.39 0.39 9.01
CA ILE A 208 4.18 -0.35 9.40
C ILE A 208 3.76 0.05 10.82
N ARG A 209 4.70 0.08 11.77
CA ARG A 209 4.41 0.49 13.14
C ARG A 209 3.81 1.89 13.21
N ARG A 210 4.42 2.88 12.53
CA ARG A 210 3.90 4.26 12.51
C ARG A 210 2.52 4.35 11.84
N CYS A 211 2.26 3.56 10.78
CA CYS A 211 0.92 3.48 10.20
C CYS A 211 -0.10 2.94 11.19
N ASN A 212 0.23 1.87 11.92
CA ASN A 212 -0.63 1.29 12.94
C ASN A 212 -0.88 2.27 14.10
N GLU A 213 0.15 2.97 14.57
CA GLU A 213 0.03 4.00 15.59
C GLU A 213 -0.95 5.11 15.16
N ALA A 214 -0.88 5.56 13.91
CA ALA A 214 -1.80 6.55 13.32
C ALA A 214 -3.16 5.98 12.85
N GLY A 215 -3.33 4.64 12.84
CA GLY A 215 -4.51 3.96 12.30
C GLY A 215 -4.66 4.04 10.77
N LYS A 216 -3.59 4.33 10.04
CA LYS A 216 -3.55 4.44 8.58
C LYS A 216 -3.37 3.06 7.93
N LEU A 217 -3.99 2.86 6.77
CA LEU A 217 -3.87 1.62 6.00
C LEU A 217 -2.41 1.41 5.61
N VAL A 218 -1.86 0.21 5.78
CA VAL A 218 -0.52 -0.14 5.29
C VAL A 218 -0.52 -1.43 4.49
N ILE A 219 0.11 -1.37 3.31
CA ILE A 219 0.26 -2.47 2.37
C ILE A 219 1.74 -2.85 2.29
N THR A 220 2.08 -4.11 2.52
CA THR A 220 3.42 -4.64 2.26
C THR A 220 3.45 -5.23 0.85
N ALA A 221 4.33 -4.71 -0.01
CA ALA A 221 4.32 -4.96 -1.43
C ALA A 221 5.68 -5.46 -1.97
N THR A 222 5.60 -6.18 -3.10
CA THR A 222 6.71 -6.74 -3.90
C THR A 222 7.54 -7.79 -3.17
N GLN A 223 8.16 -8.72 -3.91
CA GLN A 223 9.05 -9.76 -3.37
C GLN A 223 8.42 -10.62 -2.25
N MET A 224 7.10 -10.82 -2.28
CA MET A 224 6.41 -11.61 -1.26
C MET A 224 6.56 -13.11 -1.53
N LEU A 225 6.13 -13.57 -2.71
CA LEU A 225 6.23 -14.98 -3.13
C LEU A 225 6.80 -15.07 -4.56
N GLU A 226 7.79 -14.24 -4.88
CA GLU A 226 8.33 -14.02 -6.24
C GLU A 226 8.70 -15.33 -6.96
N SER A 227 9.27 -16.31 -6.25
CA SER A 227 9.63 -17.61 -6.82
C SER A 227 8.42 -18.35 -7.40
N MET A 228 7.20 -18.06 -6.92
CA MET A 228 5.96 -18.64 -7.41
C MET A 228 5.50 -18.12 -8.78
N VAL A 229 6.18 -17.11 -9.35
CA VAL A 229 6.04 -16.75 -10.77
C VAL A 229 6.33 -17.98 -11.63
N ASN A 230 7.36 -18.76 -11.27
CA ASN A 230 7.83 -19.90 -12.03
C ASN A 230 7.64 -21.25 -11.34
N ASN A 231 7.38 -21.27 -10.02
CA ASN A 231 7.30 -22.49 -9.21
C ASN A 231 5.92 -22.62 -8.52
N PRO A 232 5.43 -23.85 -8.25
CA PRO A 232 4.13 -24.05 -7.61
C PRO A 232 4.13 -23.87 -6.08
N ILE A 233 5.31 -23.73 -5.46
CA ILE A 233 5.53 -23.63 -4.01
C ILE A 233 6.60 -22.56 -3.76
N PRO A 234 6.44 -21.69 -2.75
CA PRO A 234 7.44 -20.68 -2.43
C PRO A 234 8.63 -21.27 -1.67
N THR A 235 9.69 -20.49 -1.56
CA THR A 235 10.81 -20.81 -0.67
C THR A 235 10.42 -20.63 0.80
N ARG A 236 11.20 -21.25 1.70
CA ARG A 236 11.04 -21.03 3.15
C ARG A 236 11.33 -19.58 3.56
N ALA A 237 12.22 -18.90 2.84
CA ALA A 237 12.55 -17.49 3.08
C ALA A 237 11.36 -16.59 2.77
N GLU A 238 10.69 -16.80 1.64
CA GLU A 238 9.48 -16.07 1.24
C GLU A 238 8.31 -16.32 2.20
N ALA A 239 8.08 -17.58 2.60
CA ALA A 239 7.06 -17.88 3.60
C ALA A 239 7.33 -17.18 4.95
N SER A 240 8.59 -17.16 5.38
CA SER A 240 9.02 -16.42 6.57
C SER A 240 8.82 -14.91 6.41
N ASP A 241 9.11 -14.36 5.24
CA ASP A 241 8.98 -12.93 4.95
C ASP A 241 7.51 -12.47 5.00
N VAL A 242 6.60 -13.23 4.38
CA VAL A 242 5.15 -12.99 4.48
C VAL A 242 4.68 -13.03 5.94
N ALA A 243 5.08 -14.04 6.71
CA ALA A 243 4.71 -14.14 8.12
C ALA A 243 5.24 -12.96 8.95
N ASN A 244 6.46 -12.51 8.69
CA ASN A 244 7.02 -11.33 9.35
C ASN A 244 6.24 -10.05 9.01
N ALA A 245 5.79 -9.87 7.77
CA ALA A 245 4.95 -8.72 7.41
C ALA A 245 3.62 -8.72 8.19
N VAL A 246 3.04 -9.90 8.44
CA VAL A 246 1.85 -10.06 9.29
C VAL A 246 2.16 -9.67 10.74
N TRP A 247 3.23 -10.19 11.33
CA TRP A 247 3.63 -9.86 12.71
C TRP A 247 4.08 -8.41 12.91
N ASP A 248 4.64 -7.78 11.88
CA ASP A 248 4.91 -6.34 11.87
C ASP A 248 3.60 -5.53 11.96
N GLY A 249 2.47 -6.16 11.62
CA GLY A 249 1.14 -5.61 11.74
C GLY A 249 0.62 -5.00 10.45
N THR A 250 1.02 -5.49 9.28
CA THR A 250 0.48 -5.00 8.00
C THR A 250 -1.04 -5.22 7.90
N ASP A 251 -1.76 -4.34 7.19
CA ASP A 251 -3.19 -4.57 6.89
C ASP A 251 -3.35 -5.51 5.69
N VAL A 252 -2.49 -5.36 4.68
CA VAL A 252 -2.59 -6.04 3.39
C VAL A 252 -1.22 -6.51 2.94
N VAL A 253 -1.17 -7.74 2.43
CA VAL A 253 -0.03 -8.25 1.66
C VAL A 253 -0.38 -8.29 0.17
N MET A 254 0.54 -7.82 -0.67
CA MET A 254 0.30 -7.66 -2.09
C MET A 254 1.16 -8.62 -2.94
N LEU A 255 0.51 -9.28 -3.90
CA LEU A 255 1.15 -10.04 -4.97
C LEU A 255 1.27 -9.16 -6.22
N SER A 256 2.35 -9.31 -6.97
CA SER A 256 2.70 -8.52 -8.16
C SER A 256 2.81 -9.41 -9.40
N ALA A 257 4.01 -9.86 -9.76
CA ALA A 257 4.25 -10.70 -10.93
C ALA A 257 3.59 -12.09 -10.76
N GLU A 258 3.48 -12.56 -9.51
CA GLU A 258 3.00 -13.89 -9.16
C GLU A 258 1.57 -14.15 -9.66
N THR A 259 0.72 -13.12 -9.68
CA THR A 259 -0.66 -13.22 -10.13
C THR A 259 -0.92 -12.57 -11.50
N SER A 260 -0.10 -11.61 -11.91
CA SER A 260 -0.30 -10.88 -13.18
C SER A 260 0.24 -11.62 -14.39
N VAL A 261 1.40 -12.27 -14.26
CA VAL A 261 2.10 -12.97 -15.36
C VAL A 261 2.60 -14.37 -14.96
N GLY A 262 2.50 -14.73 -13.67
CA GLY A 262 2.98 -16.00 -13.13
C GLY A 262 2.22 -17.22 -13.64
N LYS A 263 2.87 -18.39 -13.57
CA LYS A 263 2.33 -19.68 -14.01
C LYS A 263 1.28 -20.27 -13.05
N TYR A 264 1.25 -19.81 -11.80
CA TYR A 264 0.44 -20.40 -10.72
C TYR A 264 -0.42 -19.39 -9.94
N PRO A 265 -1.15 -18.45 -10.58
CA PRO A 265 -1.75 -17.29 -9.91
C PRO A 265 -2.74 -17.66 -8.80
N ALA A 266 -3.65 -18.61 -9.06
CA ALA A 266 -4.64 -19.06 -8.06
C ALA A 266 -3.99 -19.80 -6.88
N GLN A 267 -2.94 -20.57 -7.16
CA GLN A 267 -2.21 -21.31 -6.12
C GLN A 267 -1.39 -20.36 -5.24
N THR A 268 -0.77 -19.33 -5.82
CA THR A 268 -0.09 -18.29 -5.05
C THR A 268 -1.03 -17.61 -4.06
N VAL A 269 -2.24 -17.22 -4.49
CA VAL A 269 -3.24 -16.63 -3.58
C VAL A 269 -3.63 -17.59 -2.46
N LYS A 270 -3.78 -18.89 -2.77
CA LYS A 270 -4.09 -19.92 -1.76
C LYS A 270 -2.97 -20.07 -0.73
N VAL A 271 -1.72 -20.17 -1.18
CA VAL A 271 -0.54 -20.30 -0.30
C VAL A 271 -0.35 -19.05 0.54
N MET A 272 -0.52 -17.86 -0.06
CA MET A 272 -0.50 -16.58 0.67
C MET A 272 -1.52 -16.60 1.82
N LYS A 273 -2.76 -17.00 1.56
CA LYS A 273 -3.79 -17.14 2.60
C LYS A 273 -3.38 -18.12 3.70
N GLU A 274 -2.84 -19.28 3.35
CA GLU A 274 -2.41 -20.29 4.33
C GLU A 274 -1.29 -19.77 5.24
N ILE A 275 -0.31 -19.04 4.69
CA ILE A 275 0.76 -18.42 5.48
C ILE A 275 0.18 -17.38 6.45
N ILE A 276 -0.69 -16.48 5.96
CA ILE A 276 -1.32 -15.45 6.79
C ILE A 276 -2.12 -16.09 7.93
N SER A 277 -3.00 -17.06 7.63
CA SER A 277 -3.83 -17.72 8.64
C SER A 277 -3.01 -18.43 9.72
N ASN A 278 -1.87 -19.05 9.34
CA ASN A 278 -0.96 -19.63 10.32
C ASN A 278 -0.25 -18.56 11.15
N ALA A 279 0.22 -17.48 10.53
CA ALA A 279 0.90 -16.38 11.22
C ALA A 279 -0.02 -15.67 12.23
N GLU A 280 -1.29 -15.43 11.86
CA GLU A 280 -2.32 -14.81 12.73
C GLU A 280 -2.76 -15.72 13.88
N SER A 281 -2.62 -17.05 13.76
CA SER A 281 -2.96 -17.97 14.85
C SER A 281 -1.97 -17.92 16.02
N SER A 282 -0.74 -17.46 15.76
CA SER A 282 0.33 -17.36 16.75
C SER A 282 0.33 -16.00 17.44
N HIS A 283 -0.12 -15.99 18.70
CA HIS A 283 -0.17 -14.75 19.50
C HIS A 283 1.19 -14.39 20.13
N ASP A 284 2.18 -15.27 20.04
CA ASP A 284 3.52 -15.10 20.66
C ASP A 284 4.31 -13.89 20.12
N PHE A 285 3.90 -13.36 18.96
CA PHE A 285 4.60 -12.29 18.26
C PHE A 285 3.81 -10.97 18.26
N GLU A 286 2.71 -10.88 19.03
CA GLU A 286 1.98 -9.63 19.19
C GLU A 286 2.85 -8.56 19.85
N THR A 287 2.98 -7.41 19.19
CA THR A 287 3.69 -6.25 19.74
C THR A 287 2.70 -5.25 20.31
N GLU A 288 3.02 -4.68 21.48
CA GLU A 288 2.20 -3.62 22.06
C GLU A 288 2.34 -2.34 21.22
N ILE A 289 1.22 -1.87 20.65
CA ILE A 289 1.19 -0.67 19.82
C ILE A 289 0.71 0.51 20.66
N LYS A 290 1.50 1.58 20.67
CA LYS A 290 1.13 2.85 21.31
C LYS A 290 0.36 3.72 20.33
N PHE A 291 -0.94 3.45 20.22
CA PHE A 291 -1.83 4.19 19.33
C PHE A 291 -1.85 5.70 19.61
N GLU A 292 -1.76 6.50 18.55
CA GLU A 292 -1.91 7.95 18.61
C GLU A 292 -3.35 8.30 18.97
N VAL A 293 -3.51 9.32 19.82
CA VAL A 293 -4.82 9.82 20.23
C VAL A 293 -5.09 11.09 19.44
N PRO A 294 -6.26 11.21 18.78
CA PRO A 294 -6.62 12.43 18.07
C PRO A 294 -6.57 13.67 18.96
N THR A 295 -6.23 14.81 18.38
CA THR A 295 -6.14 16.10 19.10
C THR A 295 -7.53 16.68 19.35
N GLU A 296 -8.42 16.61 18.35
CA GLU A 296 -9.79 17.12 18.45
C GLU A 296 -10.64 16.33 19.46
N ILE A 297 -11.38 17.03 20.32
CA ILE A 297 -12.17 16.41 21.40
C ILE A 297 -13.19 15.40 20.86
N GLN A 298 -13.87 15.70 19.75
CA GLN A 298 -14.90 14.84 19.18
C GLN A 298 -14.31 13.56 18.58
N GLU A 299 -13.12 13.64 17.97
CA GLU A 299 -12.41 12.48 17.45
C GLU A 299 -11.83 11.64 18.58
N LYS A 300 -11.29 12.29 19.61
CA LYS A 300 -10.78 11.64 20.82
C LYS A 300 -11.86 10.85 21.53
N LEU A 301 -13.06 11.40 21.69
CA LEU A 301 -14.20 10.69 22.28
C LEU A 301 -14.56 9.43 21.46
N PHE A 302 -14.59 9.56 20.14
CA PHE A 302 -14.90 8.45 19.24
C PHE A 302 -13.82 7.36 19.25
N ASP A 303 -12.55 7.73 19.16
CA ASP A 303 -11.41 6.82 19.24
C ASP A 303 -11.38 6.09 20.59
N SER A 304 -11.64 6.81 21.69
CA SER A 304 -11.70 6.24 23.05
C SER A 304 -12.85 5.25 23.22
N MET A 305 -14.02 5.54 22.63
CA MET A 305 -15.17 4.63 22.66
C MET A 305 -14.84 3.33 21.93
N ASN A 306 -14.28 3.42 20.71
CA ASN A 306 -13.91 2.24 19.93
C ASN A 306 -12.80 1.43 20.60
N LYS A 307 -11.83 2.09 21.25
CA LYS A 307 -10.83 1.43 22.10
C LYS A 307 -11.48 0.66 23.25
N GLY A 308 -12.47 1.26 23.91
CA GLY A 308 -13.27 0.64 24.96
C GLY A 308 -14.03 -0.59 24.46
N ILE A 309 -14.66 -0.50 23.28
CA ILE A 309 -15.36 -1.62 22.64
C ILE A 309 -14.39 -2.79 22.37
N CYS A 310 -13.19 -2.51 21.85
CA CYS A 310 -12.18 -3.55 21.63
C CYS A 310 -11.67 -4.18 22.93
N ALA A 311 -11.55 -3.41 24.01
CA ALA A 311 -11.19 -3.94 25.33
C ALA A 311 -12.30 -4.84 25.89
N ILE A 312 -13.56 -4.39 25.79
CA ILE A 312 -14.73 -5.16 26.21
C ILE A 312 -14.84 -6.46 25.40
N SER A 313 -14.69 -6.40 24.08
CA SER A 313 -14.78 -7.57 23.20
C SER A 313 -13.75 -8.64 23.57
N LYS A 314 -12.53 -8.23 23.90
CA LYS A 314 -11.48 -9.12 24.41
C LYS A 314 -11.86 -9.71 25.76
N GLN A 315 -12.35 -8.91 26.71
CA GLN A 315 -12.69 -9.38 28.05
C GLN A 315 -13.82 -10.42 28.05
N ILE A 316 -14.82 -10.24 27.18
CA ILE A 316 -15.98 -11.15 27.11
C ILE A 316 -15.82 -12.25 26.05
N ASN A 317 -14.66 -12.33 25.39
CA ASN A 317 -14.39 -13.22 24.25
C ASN A 317 -15.49 -13.14 23.17
N ALA A 318 -15.90 -11.92 22.81
CA ALA A 318 -16.89 -11.72 21.76
C ALA A 318 -16.35 -12.27 20.42
N LYS A 319 -17.21 -12.97 19.67
CA LYS A 319 -16.86 -13.51 18.37
C LYS A 319 -16.70 -12.41 17.32
N ALA A 320 -17.57 -11.41 17.38
CA ALA A 320 -17.64 -10.36 16.39
C ALA A 320 -18.09 -9.02 16.98
N ILE A 321 -17.65 -7.94 16.34
CA ILE A 321 -18.12 -6.58 16.52
C ILE A 321 -18.81 -6.16 15.21
N VAL A 322 -20.12 -6.04 15.24
CA VAL A 322 -20.95 -5.56 14.13
C VAL A 322 -21.07 -4.04 14.22
N ALA A 323 -20.45 -3.35 13.26
CA ALA A 323 -20.41 -1.90 13.18
C ALA A 323 -21.27 -1.39 12.03
N PHE A 324 -22.35 -0.67 12.34
CA PHE A 324 -23.18 0.01 11.34
C PHE A 324 -22.50 1.28 10.86
N THR A 325 -22.48 1.52 9.53
CA THR A 325 -21.82 2.70 8.97
C THR A 325 -22.27 3.07 7.56
N SER A 326 -22.40 4.36 7.27
CA SER A 326 -22.57 4.86 5.89
C SER A 326 -21.27 5.33 5.25
N LYS A 327 -20.22 5.60 6.04
CA LYS A 327 -18.93 6.18 5.54
C LYS A 327 -17.69 5.38 5.90
N GLY A 328 -17.79 4.41 6.81
CA GLY A 328 -16.67 3.54 7.21
C GLY A 328 -15.90 3.98 8.46
N ASN A 329 -16.23 5.11 9.07
CA ASN A 329 -15.45 5.68 10.19
C ASN A 329 -15.32 4.73 11.39
N THR A 330 -16.42 4.08 11.80
CA THR A 330 -16.45 3.15 12.94
C THR A 330 -15.60 1.91 12.70
N PRO A 331 -15.82 1.12 11.63
CA PRO A 331 -14.96 -0.03 11.37
C PRO A 331 -13.50 0.36 11.11
N ASN A 332 -13.21 1.51 10.49
CA ASN A 332 -11.83 1.99 10.34
C ASN A 332 -11.13 2.23 11.67
N SER A 333 -11.84 2.84 12.63
CA SER A 333 -11.34 3.12 13.98
C SER A 333 -11.25 1.86 14.84
N LEU A 334 -12.16 0.90 14.69
CA LEU A 334 -12.05 -0.41 15.34
C LEU A 334 -10.83 -1.19 14.82
N ALA A 335 -10.63 -1.20 13.51
CA ALA A 335 -9.52 -1.92 12.85
C ALA A 335 -8.14 -1.44 13.33
N LYS A 336 -8.00 -0.14 13.64
CA LYS A 336 -6.78 0.43 14.25
C LYS A 336 -6.34 -0.36 15.49
N PHE A 337 -7.27 -0.77 16.35
CA PHE A 337 -6.98 -1.47 17.60
C PHE A 337 -6.81 -2.99 17.45
N LYS A 338 -6.89 -3.51 16.21
CA LYS A 338 -6.72 -4.93 15.85
C LYS A 338 -7.35 -5.93 16.85
N PRO A 339 -8.66 -5.85 17.13
CA PRO A 339 -9.30 -6.77 18.07
C PRO A 339 -9.32 -8.22 17.56
N ASN A 340 -9.27 -9.18 18.47
CA ASN A 340 -9.42 -10.61 18.14
C ASN A 340 -10.82 -10.94 17.60
N ALA A 341 -11.83 -10.16 18.01
CA ALA A 341 -13.19 -10.26 17.51
C ALA A 341 -13.25 -9.79 16.05
N LYS A 342 -13.92 -10.55 15.17
CA LYS A 342 -14.09 -10.17 13.76
C LYS A 342 -14.84 -8.83 13.66
N ILE A 343 -14.36 -7.91 12.84
CA ILE A 343 -15.08 -6.66 12.58
C ILE A 343 -16.01 -6.90 11.38
N ILE A 344 -17.32 -6.76 11.60
CA ILE A 344 -18.32 -6.88 10.55
C ILE A 344 -18.92 -5.50 10.29
N ALA A 345 -18.60 -4.89 9.16
CA ALA A 345 -19.11 -3.59 8.77
C ALA A 345 -20.41 -3.73 7.98
N VAL A 346 -21.53 -3.28 8.54
CA VAL A 346 -22.83 -3.28 7.85
C VAL A 346 -23.08 -1.89 7.29
N THR A 347 -23.29 -1.79 5.97
CA THR A 347 -23.40 -0.50 5.26
C THR A 347 -24.49 -0.50 4.20
N ASP A 348 -25.10 0.66 4.00
CA ASP A 348 -26.06 0.97 2.93
C ASP A 348 -25.37 1.50 1.66
N ASN A 349 -24.04 1.56 1.65
CA ASN A 349 -23.25 2.16 0.59
C ASN A 349 -22.24 1.17 -0.01
N PHE A 350 -22.38 0.87 -1.30
CA PHE A 350 -21.47 -0.04 -2.01
C PHE A 350 -20.04 0.47 -2.10
N ASP A 351 -19.79 1.78 -2.24
CA ASP A 351 -18.43 2.34 -2.27
C ASP A 351 -17.75 2.17 -0.92
N THR A 352 -18.46 2.45 0.17
CA THR A 352 -17.97 2.21 1.55
C THR A 352 -17.71 0.73 1.78
N MET A 353 -18.60 -0.15 1.31
CA MET A 353 -18.42 -1.60 1.42
C MET A 353 -17.07 -2.04 0.83
N ASN A 354 -16.70 -1.59 -0.37
CA ASN A 354 -15.44 -2.03 -0.99
C ASN A 354 -14.22 -1.41 -0.32
N LYS A 355 -14.26 -0.10 -0.01
CA LYS A 355 -13.16 0.59 0.68
C LYS A 355 -12.77 -0.18 1.96
N LEU A 356 -13.75 -0.61 2.73
CA LEU A 356 -13.49 -1.33 3.98
C LEU A 356 -12.79 -2.69 3.82
N ASN A 357 -12.75 -3.30 2.62
CA ASN A 357 -12.13 -4.63 2.45
C ASN A 357 -10.61 -4.62 2.40
N LEU A 358 -9.96 -3.46 2.32
CA LEU A 358 -8.51 -3.36 2.51
C LEU A 358 -8.13 -3.13 3.97
N ARG A 359 -9.09 -2.95 4.89
CA ARG A 359 -8.80 -2.68 6.30
C ARG A 359 -8.63 -3.98 7.06
N TRP A 360 -7.61 -4.04 7.92
CA TRP A 360 -7.32 -5.24 8.71
C TRP A 360 -8.55 -5.72 9.49
N GLY A 361 -8.84 -7.02 9.39
CA GLY A 361 -9.89 -7.69 10.16
C GLY A 361 -11.34 -7.30 9.82
N VAL A 362 -11.57 -6.46 8.80
CA VAL A 362 -12.92 -5.99 8.43
C VAL A 362 -13.51 -6.85 7.32
N THR A 363 -14.70 -7.40 7.57
CA THR A 363 -15.58 -7.97 6.55
C THR A 363 -16.78 -7.05 6.38
N SER A 364 -17.09 -6.61 5.17
CA SER A 364 -18.23 -5.71 4.93
C SER A 364 -19.41 -6.43 4.29
N LEU A 365 -20.62 -6.04 4.71
CA LEU A 365 -21.90 -6.56 4.26
C LEU A 365 -22.84 -5.41 3.89
N PHE A 366 -23.60 -5.59 2.82
CA PHE A 366 -24.59 -4.62 2.38
C PHE A 366 -25.93 -4.83 3.08
N CYS A 367 -26.50 -3.77 3.65
CA CYS A 367 -27.84 -3.75 4.21
C CYS A 367 -28.51 -2.43 3.82
N LYS A 368 -29.71 -2.50 3.22
CA LYS A 368 -30.39 -1.33 2.67
C LYS A 368 -30.90 -0.35 3.74
N ASP A 369 -31.31 -0.87 4.90
CA ASP A 369 -31.84 -0.06 6.00
C ASP A 369 -31.03 -0.27 7.27
N ILE A 370 -30.17 0.72 7.56
CA ILE A 370 -29.39 0.78 8.80
C ILE A 370 -29.91 1.85 9.76
N SER A 371 -31.07 2.45 9.48
CA SER A 371 -31.54 3.67 10.15
C SER A 371 -32.17 3.43 11.53
N TYR A 372 -32.80 2.27 11.74
CA TYR A 372 -33.48 1.95 12.98
C TYR A 372 -32.74 0.88 13.79
N ARG A 373 -32.03 1.30 14.84
CA ARG A 373 -31.11 0.49 15.66
C ARG A 373 -31.61 -0.91 16.02
N TYR A 374 -32.88 -1.05 16.40
CA TYR A 374 -33.46 -2.34 16.80
C TYR A 374 -33.77 -3.26 15.62
N ASN A 375 -34.28 -2.72 14.51
CA ASN A 375 -34.60 -3.50 13.32
C ASN A 375 -33.32 -3.87 12.57
N ALA A 376 -32.38 -2.92 12.46
CA ALA A 376 -31.07 -3.13 11.84
C ALA A 376 -30.27 -4.22 12.55
N ALA A 377 -30.35 -4.34 13.88
CA ALA A 377 -29.71 -5.43 14.62
C ALA A 377 -30.31 -6.81 14.30
N GLY A 378 -31.64 -6.91 14.14
CA GLY A 378 -32.30 -8.15 13.75
C GLY A 378 -31.96 -8.57 12.32
N GLU A 379 -31.97 -7.65 11.37
CA GLU A 379 -31.55 -7.91 9.99
C GLU A 379 -30.06 -8.28 9.93
N ALA A 380 -29.21 -7.54 10.64
CA ALA A 380 -27.78 -7.84 10.71
C ALA A 380 -27.52 -9.22 11.31
N ARG A 381 -28.26 -9.63 12.37
CA ARG A 381 -28.18 -10.98 12.93
C ARG A 381 -28.44 -12.06 11.89
N ASN A 382 -29.52 -11.92 11.11
CA ASN A 382 -29.83 -12.86 10.05
C ASN A 382 -28.71 -12.88 9.01
N LEU A 383 -28.26 -11.70 8.58
CA LEU A 383 -27.21 -11.55 7.58
C LEU A 383 -25.88 -12.20 8.02
N ILE A 384 -25.39 -11.93 9.22
CA ILE A 384 -24.11 -12.51 9.70
C ILE A 384 -24.19 -14.02 9.92
N THR A 385 -25.38 -14.55 10.21
CA THR A 385 -25.63 -15.99 10.35
C THR A 385 -25.69 -16.66 8.97
N ASP A 386 -26.40 -16.05 8.01
CA ASP A 386 -26.53 -16.55 6.64
C ASP A 386 -25.17 -16.62 5.92
N PHE A 387 -24.30 -15.63 6.17
CA PHE A 387 -22.92 -15.59 5.67
C PHE A 387 -21.94 -16.44 6.50
N LYS A 388 -22.41 -17.16 7.54
CA LYS A 388 -21.62 -18.04 8.42
C LYS A 388 -20.42 -17.33 9.06
N LEU A 389 -20.61 -16.07 9.47
CA LEU A 389 -19.57 -15.30 10.14
C LEU A 389 -19.53 -15.58 11.65
N VAL A 390 -20.68 -15.98 12.21
CA VAL A 390 -20.93 -16.34 13.61
C VAL A 390 -21.85 -17.57 13.68
N ASP A 391 -21.77 -18.32 14.77
CA ASP A 391 -22.57 -19.51 15.07
C ASP A 391 -23.52 -19.28 16.26
N LYS A 392 -24.52 -20.15 16.43
CA LYS A 392 -25.43 -20.10 17.59
C LYS A 392 -24.64 -20.25 18.89
N GLY A 393 -24.89 -19.36 19.85
CA GLY A 393 -24.17 -19.28 21.12
C GLY A 393 -22.98 -18.33 21.11
N ASP A 394 -22.57 -17.80 19.94
CA ASP A 394 -21.54 -16.77 19.86
C ASP A 394 -22.05 -15.45 20.44
N LEU A 395 -21.18 -14.77 21.21
CA LEU A 395 -21.44 -13.44 21.73
C LEU A 395 -21.01 -12.37 20.73
N VAL A 396 -21.93 -11.48 20.37
CA VAL A 396 -21.73 -10.42 19.38
C VAL A 396 -21.99 -9.05 20.01
N ILE A 397 -21.13 -8.09 19.68
CA ILE A 397 -21.30 -6.69 20.04
C ILE A 397 -21.81 -5.93 18.81
N TYR A 398 -22.89 -5.19 18.96
CA TYR A 398 -23.38 -4.26 17.95
C TYR A 398 -23.07 -2.83 18.36
N THR A 399 -22.61 -2.02 17.42
CA THR A 399 -22.26 -0.62 17.65
C THR A 399 -22.51 0.23 16.41
N GLU A 400 -22.72 1.52 16.63
CA GLU A 400 -22.79 2.54 15.59
C GLU A 400 -22.19 3.82 16.13
N GLY A 401 -21.44 4.52 15.28
CA GLY A 401 -21.05 5.89 15.56
C GLY A 401 -22.07 6.84 14.95
N GLY A 402 -22.88 7.50 15.79
CA GLY A 402 -23.95 8.39 15.33
C GLY A 402 -23.45 9.54 14.47
N LEU A 403 -24.35 10.06 13.63
CA LEU A 403 -24.12 11.24 12.79
C LEU A 403 -23.69 12.44 13.63
N LYS A 404 -22.72 13.20 13.12
CA LYS A 404 -22.32 14.50 13.69
C LYS A 404 -23.46 15.49 13.46
N ILE A 405 -24.35 15.62 14.44
CA ILE A 405 -25.39 16.66 14.45
C ILE A 405 -25.00 17.65 15.55
N SER A 406 -24.49 18.81 15.15
CA SER A 406 -24.03 19.87 16.07
C SER A 406 -22.90 19.41 17.04
N ASN A 407 -23.03 19.67 18.34
CA ASN A 407 -22.08 19.29 19.40
C ASN A 407 -22.37 17.90 20.00
N ILE A 408 -23.37 17.17 19.50
CA ILE A 408 -23.79 15.87 20.04
C ILE A 408 -23.30 14.76 19.11
N ARG A 409 -22.72 13.72 19.70
CA ARG A 409 -22.38 12.47 19.02
C ARG A 409 -22.84 11.30 19.87
N GLU A 410 -23.95 10.70 19.47
CA GLU A 410 -24.45 9.50 20.12
C GLU A 410 -23.66 8.28 19.66
N ASN A 411 -23.28 7.42 20.60
CA ASN A 411 -22.76 6.09 20.31
C ASN A 411 -23.57 5.11 21.17
N TRP A 412 -23.80 3.91 20.65
CA TRP A 412 -24.49 2.88 21.41
C TRP A 412 -23.75 1.55 21.30
N ILE A 413 -23.94 0.71 22.29
CA ILE A 413 -23.41 -0.65 22.34
C ILE A 413 -24.52 -1.59 22.77
N ARG A 414 -24.65 -2.73 22.09
CA ARG A 414 -25.57 -3.81 22.44
C ARG A 414 -24.81 -5.12 22.43
N PHE A 415 -25.11 -5.96 23.40
CA PHE A 415 -24.59 -7.32 23.49
C PHE A 415 -25.70 -8.30 23.16
N GLU A 416 -25.38 -9.33 22.40
CA GLU A 416 -26.35 -10.37 22.04
C GLU A 416 -25.66 -11.71 21.85
N VAL A 417 -26.31 -12.77 22.32
CA VAL A 417 -25.94 -14.15 22.02
C VAL A 417 -26.78 -14.63 20.83
N ILE A 418 -26.11 -15.10 19.78
CA ILE A 418 -26.73 -15.52 18.50
C ILE A 418 -27.53 -16.81 18.64
#